data_AF-A0A7T4PNH6-F1
#
_entry.id   AF-A0A7T4PNH6-F1
#
_cell.length_a   1.000
_cell.length_b   1.000
_cell.length_c   1.000
_cell.angle_alpha   90.00
_cell.angle_beta   90.00
_cell.angle_gamma   90.00
#
_symmetry.space_group_name_H-M   'P 1'
#
loop_
_entity.id
_entity.type
_entity.pdbx_description
1 polymer ?
#
loop_
_entity_poly.entity_id
_entity_poly.type
_entity_poly.pdbx_seq_one_letter_code
_entity_poly.pdbx_strand_id
1 'polypeptide(L)' 'MSLIADLPGSEMYRCFLPGWGVRAHGPTDLLFEIAFCFRCHGARVWGPDLPVERQGQTFDAESPAAVELLRRFRSCV' A
#
# COMPACT_ATOMS: atom_id res chain seq x y z
N MET A 1 -7.85 3.98 -8.61
CA MET A 1 -7.37 2.71 -8.01
C MET A 1 -6.36 1.96 -8.88
N SER A 2 -6.23 2.26 -10.18
CA SER A 2 -5.29 1.56 -11.08
C SER A 2 -3.85 1.54 -10.54
N LEU A 3 -3.32 2.69 -10.09
CA LEU A 3 -1.94 2.77 -9.58
C LEU A 3 -1.61 1.79 -8.43
N ILE A 4 -2.57 1.46 -7.56
CA ILE A 4 -2.35 0.49 -6.47
C ILE A 4 -2.45 -0.94 -7.01
N ALA A 5 -3.41 -1.17 -7.92
CA ALA A 5 -3.62 -2.47 -8.55
C ALA A 5 -2.44 -2.87 -9.47
N ASP A 6 -1.72 -1.89 -10.02
CA ASP A 6 -0.63 -2.07 -10.98
C ASP A 6 0.75 -2.24 -10.31
N LEU A 7 0.82 -2.34 -8.98
CA LEU A 7 2.06 -2.53 -8.25
C LEU A 7 2.61 -3.97 -8.46
N PRO A 8 3.78 -4.15 -9.10
CA PRO A 8 4.37 -5.48 -9.26
C PRO A 8 4.91 -5.99 -7.93
N GLY A 9 4.89 -7.29 -7.66
CA GLY A 9 5.52 -7.86 -6.45
C GLY A 9 7.05 -7.71 -6.43
N SER A 10 7.67 -7.78 -5.24
CA SER A 10 9.14 -7.74 -5.07
C SER A 10 9.65 -8.69 -3.97
N GLU A 11 10.97 -8.76 -3.75
CA GLU A 11 11.54 -9.53 -2.62
C GLU A 11 11.13 -8.95 -1.26
N MET A 12 10.97 -9.82 -0.26
CA MET A 12 10.39 -9.46 1.03
C MET A 12 11.41 -8.87 2.00
N TYR A 13 11.20 -7.62 2.40
CA TYR A 13 11.92 -6.96 3.49
C TYR A 13 10.99 -6.71 4.69
N ARG A 14 11.47 -6.95 5.93
CA ARG A 14 10.70 -6.66 7.15
C ARG A 14 10.80 -5.18 7.51
N CYS A 15 9.69 -4.45 7.56
CA CYS A 15 9.60 -3.04 7.98
C CYS A 15 8.65 -2.89 9.18
N PHE A 16 9.02 -2.06 10.16
CA PHE A 16 8.26 -1.82 11.40
C PHE A 16 7.54 -0.46 11.44
N LEU A 17 7.81 0.43 10.47
CA LEU A 17 7.25 1.78 10.40
C LEU A 17 6.81 2.09 8.96
N PRO A 18 5.54 1.86 8.60
CA PRO A 18 5.01 2.32 7.32
C PRO A 18 4.91 3.86 7.32
N GLY A 19 5.33 4.49 6.23
CA GLY A 19 5.39 5.97 6.14
C GLY A 19 4.16 6.61 5.51
N TRP A 20 3.38 5.86 4.71
CA TRP A 20 2.25 6.39 3.95
C TRP A 20 1.09 5.40 3.97
N GLY A 21 -0.15 5.88 3.80
CA GLY A 21 -1.31 5.00 3.76
C GLY A 21 -2.53 5.58 3.07
N VAL A 22 -3.42 4.68 2.66
CA VAL A 22 -4.74 5.00 2.08
C VAL A 22 -5.80 4.27 2.89
N ARG A 23 -6.88 4.97 3.22
CA ARG A 23 -8.10 4.38 3.75
C ARG A 23 -9.21 4.58 2.74
N ALA A 24 -9.88 3.49 2.37
CA ALA A 24 -11.05 3.52 1.53
C ALA A 24 -12.29 3.41 2.41
N HIS A 25 -13.16 4.40 2.34
CA HIS A 25 -14.42 4.44 3.08
C HIS A 25 -15.58 4.18 2.12
N GLY A 26 -16.50 3.33 2.57
CA GLY A 26 -17.84 3.21 2.01
C GLY A 26 -18.76 4.29 2.59
N PRO A 27 -20.07 4.23 2.30
CA PRO A 27 -21.03 5.19 2.80
C PRO A 27 -21.09 5.26 4.34
N THR A 28 -20.80 4.15 5.02
CA THR A 28 -20.94 4.04 6.48
C THR A 28 -19.76 3.39 7.19
N ASP A 29 -18.84 2.77 6.45
CA ASP A 29 -17.85 1.84 6.98
C ASP A 29 -16.47 2.01 6.30
N LEU A 30 -15.43 1.48 6.93
CA LEU A 30 -14.10 1.38 6.35
C LEU A 30 -14.04 0.09 5.52
N LEU A 31 -13.84 0.23 4.21
CA LEU A 31 -13.74 -0.92 3.30
C LEU A 31 -12.38 -1.59 3.44
N PHE A 32 -11.31 -0.79 3.41
CA PHE A 32 -9.95 -1.29 3.63
C PHE A 32 -8.99 -0.15 3.98
N GLU A 33 -7.85 -0.53 4.56
CA GLU A 33 -6.68 0.31 4.76
C GLU A 33 -5.47 -0.35 4.13
N ILE A 34 -4.61 0.46 3.48
CA ILE A 34 -3.32 0.01 2.98
C ILE A 34 -2.25 0.95 3.52
N ALA A 35 -1.22 0.39 4.15
CA ALA A 35 -0.02 1.11 4.54
C ALA A 35 1.16 0.69 3.66
N PHE A 36 1.92 1.67 3.17
CA PHE A 36 3.07 1.49 2.28
C PHE A 36 4.37 1.93 2.96
N CYS A 37 5.42 1.14 2.80
CA CYS A 37 6.80 1.46 3.19
C CYS A 37 7.66 1.48 1.91
N PHE A 38 7.77 2.62 1.21
CA PHE A 38 8.59 2.77 -0.02
C PHE A 38 10.11 2.60 0.20
N ARG A 39 10.56 2.40 1.45
CA ARG A 39 11.95 2.07 1.78
C ARG A 39 12.21 0.56 1.77
N CYS A 40 11.26 -0.25 2.24
CA CYS A 40 11.37 -1.71 2.26
C CYS A 40 10.53 -2.38 1.16
N HIS A 41 9.79 -1.57 0.42
CA HIS A 41 8.85 -1.94 -0.62
C HIS A 41 7.75 -2.91 -0.14
N GLY A 42 7.32 -2.74 1.12
CA GLY A 42 6.28 -3.53 1.75
C GLY A 42 4.95 -2.78 1.80
N ALA A 43 3.87 -3.48 1.50
CA ALA A 43 2.50 -3.02 1.68
C ALA A 43 1.79 -3.92 2.70
N ARG A 44 1.03 -3.30 3.61
CA ARG A 44 0.15 -4.01 4.53
C ARG A 44 -1.28 -3.60 4.28
N VAL A 45 -2.15 -4.58 4.05
CA VAL A 45 -3.58 -4.38 3.78
C VAL A 45 -4.38 -4.89 4.97
N TRP A 46 -5.36 -4.11 5.41
CA TRP A 46 -6.36 -4.51 6.39
C TRP A 46 -7.75 -4.31 5.79
N GLY A 47 -8.66 -5.23 6.07
CA GLY A 47 -10.06 -5.16 5.67
C GLY A 47 -10.85 -6.29 6.32
N PRO A 48 -12.18 -6.15 6.47
CA PRO A 48 -13.02 -7.11 7.17
C PRO A 48 -12.97 -8.51 6.54
N ASP A 49 -12.83 -8.60 5.21
CA ASP A 49 -12.85 -9.85 4.46
C ASP A 49 -11.47 -10.30 3.95
N LEU A 50 -10.37 -9.74 4.48
CA LEU A 50 -9.03 -10.06 4.00
C LEU A 50 -8.40 -11.21 4.79
N PRO A 51 -8.06 -12.35 4.15
CA PRO A 51 -7.32 -13.43 4.79
C PRO A 51 -5.97 -12.94 5.35
N VAL A 52 -5.54 -13.48 6.49
CA VAL A 52 -4.32 -13.06 7.19
C VAL A 52 -3.09 -13.19 6.28
N GLU A 53 -3.06 -14.23 5.44
CA GLU A 53 -1.98 -14.53 4.50
C GLU A 53 -1.85 -13.44 3.42
N ARG A 54 -2.91 -12.67 3.16
CA ARG A 54 -2.94 -11.59 2.17
C ARG A 54 -2.71 -10.19 2.77
N GLN A 55 -2.58 -10.10 4.10
CA GLN A 55 -2.33 -8.83 4.78
C GLN A 55 -0.95 -8.27 4.45
N GLY A 56 0.07 -9.12 4.28
CA GLY A 56 1.42 -8.70 3.94
C GLY A 56 1.71 -8.91 2.45
N GLN A 57 2.07 -7.85 1.75
CA GLN A 57 2.45 -7.89 0.35
C GLN A 57 3.74 -7.10 0.14
N THR A 58 4.46 -7.42 -0.93
CA THR A 58 5.61 -6.64 -1.40
C THR A 58 5.22 -5.95 -2.71
N PHE A 59 5.87 -4.84 -3.01
CA PHE A 59 5.71 -4.17 -4.30
C PHE A 59 7.06 -3.69 -4.84
N ASP A 60 7.17 -3.40 -6.13
CA ASP A 60 8.31 -2.73 -6.72
C ASP A 60 8.14 -1.20 -6.57
N ALA A 61 8.95 -0.61 -5.68
CA ALA A 61 8.90 0.81 -5.37
C ALA A 61 9.47 1.70 -6.49
N GLU A 62 10.19 1.12 -7.46
CA GLU A 62 10.74 1.84 -8.61
C GLU A 62 9.81 1.78 -9.82
N SER A 63 8.76 0.96 -9.78
CA SER A 63 7.75 0.90 -10.83
C SER A 63 7.10 2.28 -11.08
N PRO A 64 6.71 2.59 -12.34
CA PRO A 64 6.09 3.88 -12.66
C PRO A 64 4.87 4.22 -11.80
N ALA A 65 4.07 3.19 -11.46
CA ALA A 65 2.90 3.34 -10.60
C ALA A 65 3.28 3.71 -9.16
N ALA A 66 4.31 3.05 -8.59
CA ALA A 66 4.82 3.35 -7.26
C ALA A 66 5.41 4.77 -7.17
N VAL A 67 6.18 5.17 -8.19
CA VAL A 67 6.78 6.51 -8.26
C VAL A 67 5.70 7.59 -8.29
N GLU A 68 4.67 7.41 -9.11
CA GLU A 68 3.55 8.35 -9.17
C GLU A 68 2.74 8.37 -7.87
N LEU A 69 2.50 7.21 -7.25
CA LEU A 69 1.80 7.12 -5.97
C LEU A 69 2.57 7.85 -4.84
N LEU A 70 3.89 7.64 -4.74
CA LEU A 70 4.74 8.33 -3.77
C LEU A 70 4.77 9.85 -4.02
N ARG A 71 4.81 10.27 -5.28
CA ARG A 71 4.74 11.69 -5.65
C ARG A 71 3.44 12.32 -5.14
N ARG A 72 2.29 11.65 -5.32
CA ARG A 72 0.99 12.13 -4.82
C ARG A 72 0.96 12.23 -3.30
N PHE A 73 1.45 11.20 -2.59
CA PHE A 73 1.54 11.25 -1.13
C PHE A 73 2.34 12.44 -0.63
N ARG A 74 3.51 12.69 -1.23
CA ARG A 74 4.37 13.83 -0.88
C ARG A 74 3.74 15.20 -1.19
N SER A 75 2.86 15.29 -2.17
CA SER A 75 2.18 16.55 -2.52
C SER A 75 1.02 16.92 -1.58
N CYS A 76 0.64 16.01 -0.68
CA CYS A 76 -0.43 16.24 0.30
C CYS A 76 0.11 16.60 1.70
N VAL A 77 1.43 16.81 1.83
CA VAL A 77 2.11 17.31 3.04
C VAL A 77 2.45 18.78 2.84
#